data_AF-A0AA38WXV6-F1
#
_entry.id   AF-A0AA38WXV6-F1
#
_cell.length_a   1.000
_cell.length_b   1.000
_cell.length_c   1.000
_cell.angle_alpha   90.00
_cell.angle_beta   90.00
_cell.angle_gamma   90.00
#
_symmetry.space_group_name_H-M   'P 1'
#
loop_
_entity.id
_entity.type
_entity.pdbx_description
1 polymer ?
#
loop_
_entity_poly.entity_id
_entity_poly.type
_entity_poly.pdbx_seq_one_letter_code
_entity_poly.pdbx_strand_id
1 'polypeptide(L)'
;MSLTKGDLDWNSFGPAFDAATADLATRSRLFRLFWLYNPRSFKKNCQDVHRFADYYVKMALSKPDSADKGTKGKSEPDKYVFLQELVQQTRDPVELRSQLLNILLAGRDTTAGLLGWTFNLLARHPRVFNILRQNVVNDFGDGHDLGLISFEALKHSTAGRLRGTPPSLVEVDQMGPRRFSSRKGSLSITASMHHRPDIWGPDVEEFKPERWIGRKPGWEFLPFNGGPRICLGQQFPLTEAGYVIVPLLRTFDAVEMMEPDTSPRHQYSLTTAPARLSVRFHKNLGSKNLVN
;
A
#
# COMPACT_ATOMS: atom_id res chain seq x y z
N MET A 1 -24.47 -10.03 23.09
CA MET A 1 -23.37 -11.00 23.30
C MET A 1 -22.04 -10.32 22.98
N SER A 2 -21.14 -10.26 23.97
CA SER A 2 -19.77 -9.77 23.80
C SER A 2 -18.96 -10.77 22.98
N LEU A 3 -18.44 -10.36 21.83
CA LEU A 3 -17.49 -11.16 21.05
C LEU A 3 -16.17 -11.17 21.81
N THR A 4 -15.68 -12.34 22.20
CA THR A 4 -14.36 -12.52 22.80
C THR A 4 -13.33 -12.85 21.71
N LYS A 5 -12.03 -12.73 22.04
CA LYS A 5 -10.95 -13.09 21.12
C LYS A 5 -11.02 -14.55 20.65
N GLY A 6 -11.58 -15.44 21.47
CA GLY A 6 -11.77 -16.86 21.16
C GLY A 6 -12.93 -17.15 20.20
N ASP A 7 -13.85 -16.18 20.01
CA ASP A 7 -15.01 -16.33 19.11
C ASP A 7 -14.70 -15.95 17.65
N LEU A 8 -13.43 -15.61 17.36
CA LEU A 8 -12.94 -15.18 16.06
C LEU A 8 -12.05 -16.24 15.43
N ASP A 9 -12.43 -16.70 14.24
CA ASP A 9 -11.57 -17.55 13.40
C ASP A 9 -10.61 -16.69 12.58
N TRP A 10 -9.44 -16.38 13.15
CA TRP A 10 -8.43 -15.52 12.51
C TRP A 10 -7.97 -15.99 11.12
N ASN A 11 -8.11 -17.28 10.80
CA ASN A 11 -7.76 -17.81 9.48
C ASN A 11 -8.83 -17.49 8.42
N SER A 12 -10.07 -17.22 8.83
CA SER A 12 -11.17 -16.87 7.92
C SER A 12 -11.11 -15.44 7.40
N PHE A 13 -10.48 -14.52 8.13
CA PHE A 13 -10.51 -13.08 7.80
C PHE A 13 -9.91 -12.78 6.42
N GLY A 14 -8.69 -13.27 6.17
CA GLY A 14 -7.96 -13.01 4.92
C GLY A 14 -8.75 -13.48 3.69
N PRO A 15 -9.15 -14.77 3.61
CA PRO A 15 -9.95 -15.29 2.51
C PRO A 15 -11.30 -14.57 2.35
N ALA A 16 -11.99 -14.25 3.45
CA ALA A 16 -13.25 -13.52 3.39
C ALA A 16 -13.06 -12.09 2.86
N PHE A 17 -12.00 -11.40 3.30
CA PHE A 17 -11.67 -10.06 2.83
C PHE A 17 -11.34 -10.08 1.32
N ASP A 18 -10.47 -10.99 0.89
CA ASP A 18 -10.06 -11.09 -0.52
C ASP A 18 -11.24 -11.44 -1.43
N ALA A 19 -12.13 -12.33 -0.99
CA ALA A 19 -13.34 -12.66 -1.73
C ALA A 19 -14.34 -11.49 -1.76
N ALA A 20 -14.53 -10.77 -0.65
CA ALA A 20 -15.41 -9.60 -0.60
C ALA A 20 -14.90 -8.46 -1.49
N THR A 21 -13.59 -8.18 -1.52
CA THR A 21 -13.01 -7.15 -2.39
C THR A 21 -13.06 -7.55 -3.87
N ALA A 22 -12.86 -8.83 -4.20
CA ALA A 22 -13.05 -9.33 -5.56
C ALA A 22 -14.50 -9.17 -6.05
N ASP A 23 -15.48 -9.49 -5.18
CA ASP A 23 -16.90 -9.26 -5.48
C ASP A 23 -17.21 -7.78 -5.65
N LEU A 24 -16.68 -6.92 -4.78
CA LEU A 24 -16.80 -5.46 -4.90
C LEU A 24 -16.19 -4.94 -6.21
N ALA A 25 -15.03 -5.44 -6.62
CA ALA A 25 -14.40 -5.06 -7.88
C ALA A 25 -15.30 -5.35 -9.08
N THR A 26 -15.93 -6.53 -9.11
CA THR A 26 -16.89 -6.91 -10.15
C THR A 26 -18.12 -6.02 -10.13
N ARG A 27 -18.64 -5.72 -8.95
CA ARG A 27 -19.78 -4.79 -8.77
C ARG A 27 -19.44 -3.38 -9.24
N SER A 28 -18.24 -2.89 -8.95
CA SER A 28 -17.74 -1.58 -9.41
C SER A 28 -17.68 -1.52 -10.93
N ARG A 29 -17.15 -2.57 -11.60
CA ARG A 29 -17.10 -2.67 -13.07
C ARG A 29 -18.47 -2.66 -13.72
N LEU A 30 -19.48 -3.23 -13.06
CA LEU A 30 -20.87 -3.22 -13.54
C LEU A 30 -21.56 -1.86 -13.33
N PHE A 31 -20.96 -0.95 -12.55
CA PHE A 31 -21.46 0.40 -12.29
C PHE A 31 -22.95 0.40 -11.89
N ARG A 32 -23.84 1.00 -12.70
CA ARG A 32 -25.30 1.02 -12.45
C ARG A 32 -25.96 -0.35 -12.49
N LEU A 33 -25.30 -1.35 -13.07
CA LEU A 33 -25.77 -2.72 -13.17
C LEU A 33 -25.17 -3.63 -12.08
N PHE A 34 -24.56 -3.07 -11.02
CA PHE A 34 -23.93 -3.83 -9.94
C PHE A 34 -24.85 -4.90 -9.33
N TRP A 35 -26.16 -4.66 -9.34
CA TRP A 35 -27.17 -5.54 -8.76
C TRP A 35 -27.30 -6.88 -9.51
N LEU A 36 -26.84 -6.95 -10.76
CA LEU A 36 -26.77 -8.20 -11.54
C LEU A 36 -25.75 -9.19 -10.96
N TYR A 37 -24.78 -8.71 -10.17
CA TYR A 37 -23.77 -9.55 -9.53
C TYR A 37 -23.88 -9.43 -8.01
N ASN A 38 -24.54 -10.41 -7.39
CA ASN A 38 -24.73 -10.47 -5.94
C ASN A 38 -24.66 -11.93 -5.44
N PRO A 39 -23.46 -12.55 -5.46
CA PRO A 39 -23.33 -13.94 -5.05
C PRO A 39 -23.67 -14.08 -3.56
N ARG A 40 -24.28 -15.22 -3.18
CA ARG A 40 -24.68 -15.45 -1.78
C ARG A 40 -23.49 -15.41 -0.80
N SER A 41 -22.30 -15.78 -1.28
CA SER A 41 -21.03 -15.69 -0.54
C SER A 41 -20.67 -14.25 -0.16
N PHE A 42 -21.03 -13.26 -0.96
CA PHE A 42 -20.66 -11.86 -0.72
C PHE A 42 -21.14 -11.38 0.65
N LYS A 43 -22.42 -11.61 0.97
CA LYS A 43 -23.00 -11.21 2.26
C LYS A 43 -22.31 -11.91 3.43
N LYS A 44 -21.99 -13.19 3.29
CA LYS A 44 -21.28 -13.96 4.32
C LYS A 44 -19.87 -13.40 4.54
N ASN A 45 -19.12 -13.18 3.46
CA ASN A 45 -17.76 -12.63 3.52
C ASN A 45 -17.75 -11.23 4.17
N CYS A 46 -18.71 -10.36 3.82
CA CYS A 46 -18.86 -9.06 4.48
C CYS A 46 -19.17 -9.19 5.97
N GLN A 47 -20.04 -10.14 6.36
CA GLN A 47 -20.36 -10.40 7.77
C GLN A 47 -19.14 -10.88 8.54
N ASP A 48 -18.35 -11.78 7.96
CA ASP A 48 -17.13 -12.29 8.56
C ASP A 48 -16.14 -11.14 8.77
N VAL A 49 -15.84 -10.34 7.73
CA VAL A 49 -14.98 -9.14 7.85
C VAL A 49 -15.49 -8.15 8.91
N HIS A 50 -16.80 -7.86 8.90
CA HIS A 50 -17.41 -6.95 9.88
C HIS A 50 -17.28 -7.48 11.31
N ARG A 51 -17.36 -8.79 11.53
CA ARG A 51 -17.21 -9.40 12.86
C ARG A 51 -15.85 -9.10 13.49
N PHE A 52 -14.78 -9.10 12.71
CA PHE A 52 -13.44 -8.73 13.20
C PHE A 52 -13.36 -7.24 13.51
N ALA A 53 -13.85 -6.39 12.60
CA ALA A 53 -13.85 -4.95 12.83
C ALA A 53 -14.70 -4.58 14.07
N ASP A 54 -15.88 -5.19 14.23
CA ASP A 54 -16.76 -4.98 15.38
C ASP A 54 -16.11 -5.40 16.70
N TYR A 55 -15.26 -6.43 16.70
CA TYR A 55 -14.48 -6.80 17.88
C TYR A 55 -13.53 -5.67 18.32
N TYR A 56 -12.78 -5.08 17.39
CA TYR A 56 -11.88 -3.96 17.70
C TYR A 56 -12.64 -2.69 18.07
N VAL A 57 -13.76 -2.41 17.40
CA VAL A 57 -14.65 -1.27 17.73
C VAL A 57 -15.19 -1.40 19.16
N LYS A 58 -15.69 -2.58 19.53
CA LYS A 58 -16.18 -2.83 20.90
C LYS A 58 -15.06 -2.67 21.93
N MET A 59 -13.87 -3.19 21.64
CA MET A 59 -12.70 -3.05 22.51
C MET A 59 -12.30 -1.59 22.69
N ALA A 60 -12.40 -0.77 21.64
CA ALA A 60 -12.13 0.67 21.73
C ALA A 60 -13.20 1.41 22.54
N LEU A 61 -14.48 1.08 22.33
CA LEU A 61 -15.61 1.68 23.05
C LEU A 61 -15.69 1.28 24.52
N SER A 62 -15.16 0.11 24.90
CA SER A 62 -15.13 -0.38 26.28
C SER A 62 -14.05 0.27 27.14
N LYS A 63 -13.08 0.96 26.53
CA LYS A 63 -12.10 1.71 27.30
C LYS A 63 -12.78 2.96 27.88
N PRO A 64 -12.60 3.26 29.18
CA PRO A 64 -13.10 4.51 29.75
C PRO A 64 -12.49 5.67 28.96
N ASP A 65 -13.29 6.72 28.76
CA ASP A 65 -12.83 7.91 28.04
C ASP A 65 -11.55 8.40 28.70
N SER A 66 -10.52 8.62 27.89
CA SER A 66 -9.21 9.15 28.29
C SER A 66 -9.28 10.61 28.80
N ALA A 67 -10.44 11.03 29.31
CA ALA A 67 -10.75 12.35 29.84
C ALA A 67 -10.21 12.58 31.25
N ASP A 68 -9.67 11.55 31.93
CA ASP A 68 -8.94 11.76 33.18
C ASP A 68 -7.42 11.88 32.90
N LYS A 69 -7.04 12.99 32.25
CA LYS A 69 -5.65 13.48 32.25
C LYS A 69 -5.36 14.28 33.54
N GLY A 70 -5.94 13.86 34.67
CA GLY A 70 -5.44 14.21 35.99
C GLY A 70 -4.34 13.24 36.39
N THR A 71 -3.12 13.73 36.61
CA THR A 71 -2.01 13.00 37.25
C THR A 71 -1.49 11.73 36.56
N LYS A 72 -0.81 11.88 35.42
CA LYS A 72 0.35 11.00 35.12
C LYS A 72 1.53 11.85 34.71
N GLY A 73 2.61 11.73 35.49
CA GLY A 73 3.88 12.42 35.27
C GLY A 73 4.47 12.08 33.90
N LYS A 74 5.41 12.93 33.46
CA LYS A 74 6.15 12.85 32.21
C LYS A 74 6.68 11.43 31.93
N SER A 75 5.90 10.61 31.25
CA SER A 75 6.31 9.35 30.64
C SER A 75 5.85 9.39 29.19
N GLU A 76 6.70 8.87 28.30
CA GLU A 76 6.65 8.82 26.83
C GLU A 76 5.33 9.19 26.12
N PRO A 77 5.37 9.88 24.96
CA PRO A 77 4.17 10.23 24.22
C PRO A 77 3.32 9.00 23.96
N ASP A 78 2.08 9.04 24.47
CA ASP A 78 1.12 7.94 24.39
C ASP A 78 1.01 7.46 22.94
N LYS A 79 1.12 6.15 22.73
CA LYS A 79 1.15 5.57 21.37
C LYS A 79 -0.16 5.92 20.65
N TYR A 80 -0.06 6.72 19.58
CA TYR A 80 -1.22 7.09 18.78
C TYR A 80 -1.90 5.84 18.21
N VAL A 81 -3.17 5.65 18.52
CA VAL A 81 -4.01 4.58 17.95
C VAL A 81 -5.23 5.24 17.32
N PHE A 82 -5.29 5.20 16.00
CA PHE A 82 -6.34 5.84 15.20
C PHE A 82 -7.77 5.59 15.72
N LEU A 83 -8.10 4.33 16.05
CA LEU A 83 -9.43 3.99 16.53
C LEU A 83 -9.78 4.63 17.89
N GLN A 84 -8.78 4.87 18.75
CA GLN A 84 -8.99 5.56 20.03
C GLN A 84 -9.29 7.05 19.83
N GLU A 85 -8.66 7.68 18.85
CA GLU A 85 -8.98 9.06 18.48
C GLU A 85 -10.33 9.18 17.80
N LEU A 86 -10.71 8.21 16.96
CA LEU A 86 -12.05 8.20 16.36
C LEU A 86 -13.17 8.07 17.39
N VAL A 87 -12.97 7.28 18.45
CA VAL A 87 -13.97 7.14 19.54
C VAL A 87 -14.24 8.48 20.24
N GLN A 88 -13.27 9.40 20.25
CA GLN A 88 -13.46 10.75 20.78
C GLN A 88 -14.35 11.62 19.87
N GLN A 89 -14.44 11.30 18.57
CA GLN A 89 -15.24 12.04 17.58
C GLN A 89 -16.63 11.44 17.38
N THR A 90 -16.75 10.11 17.42
CA THR A 90 -18.02 9.39 17.23
C THR A 90 -18.04 8.14 18.07
N ARG A 91 -19.21 7.86 18.68
CA ARG A 91 -19.47 6.60 19.39
C ARG A 91 -20.36 5.64 18.61
N ASP A 92 -20.74 5.98 17.37
CA ASP A 92 -21.51 5.07 16.52
C ASP A 92 -20.63 3.88 16.08
N PRO A 93 -20.92 2.64 16.51
CA PRO A 93 -20.13 1.49 16.15
C PRO A 93 -20.13 1.20 14.64
N VAL A 94 -21.19 1.57 13.92
CA VAL A 94 -21.27 1.36 12.46
C VAL A 94 -20.32 2.32 11.75
N GLU A 95 -20.30 3.59 12.16
CA GLU A 95 -19.37 4.57 11.63
C GLU A 95 -17.91 4.19 11.96
N LEU A 96 -17.62 3.84 13.21
CA LEU A 96 -16.28 3.40 13.63
C LEU A 96 -15.80 2.19 12.82
N ARG A 97 -16.65 1.18 12.62
CA ARG A 97 -16.35 0.03 11.76
C ARG A 97 -16.05 0.48 10.34
N SER A 98 -16.89 1.35 9.78
CA SER A 98 -16.77 1.79 8.39
C SER A 98 -15.47 2.56 8.17
N GLN A 99 -15.10 3.47 9.08
CA GLN A 99 -13.83 4.20 9.01
C GLN A 99 -12.61 3.28 9.18
N LEU A 100 -12.70 2.30 10.09
CA LEU A 100 -11.64 1.31 10.27
C LEU A 100 -11.40 0.49 8.99
N LEU A 101 -12.48 0.00 8.37
CA LEU A 101 -12.39 -0.77 7.12
C LEU A 101 -11.92 0.08 5.94
N ASN A 102 -12.33 1.35 5.87
CA ASN A 102 -11.87 2.27 4.82
C ASN A 102 -10.34 2.43 4.85
N ILE A 103 -9.75 2.58 6.04
CA ILE A 103 -8.30 2.69 6.18
C ILE A 103 -7.60 1.36 5.94
N LEU A 104 -8.17 0.25 6.42
CA LEU A 104 -7.59 -1.07 6.20
C LEU A 104 -7.51 -1.40 4.71
N LEU A 105 -8.59 -1.17 3.96
CA LEU A 105 -8.62 -1.36 2.52
C LEU A 105 -7.61 -0.46 1.81
N ALA A 106 -7.56 0.83 2.20
CA ALA A 106 -6.64 1.78 1.60
C ALA A 106 -5.17 1.40 1.82
N GLY A 107 -4.80 0.97 3.03
CA GLY A 107 -3.41 0.64 3.38
C GLY A 107 -2.95 -0.74 2.93
N ARG A 108 -3.82 -1.76 2.95
CA ARG A 108 -3.41 -3.14 2.65
C ARG A 108 -3.14 -3.35 1.15
N ASP A 109 -4.17 -3.18 0.33
CA ASP A 109 -4.13 -3.66 -1.06
C ASP A 109 -3.26 -2.75 -1.95
N THR A 110 -3.23 -1.44 -1.65
CA THR A 110 -2.39 -0.50 -2.42
C THR A 110 -0.91 -0.63 -2.08
N THR A 111 -0.53 -0.76 -0.80
CA THR A 111 0.87 -0.99 -0.39
C THR A 111 1.36 -2.37 -0.86
N ALA A 112 0.52 -3.41 -0.79
CA ALA A 112 0.87 -4.73 -1.31
C ALA A 112 1.12 -4.71 -2.83
N GLY A 113 0.27 -4.02 -3.59
CA GLY A 113 0.46 -3.81 -5.02
C GLY A 113 1.76 -3.05 -5.33
N LEU A 114 2.00 -1.93 -4.64
CA LEU A 114 3.24 -1.13 -4.73
C LEU A 114 4.49 -1.99 -4.53
N LEU A 115 4.53 -2.79 -3.46
CA LEU A 115 5.65 -3.67 -3.15
C LEU A 115 5.80 -4.77 -4.20
N GLY A 116 4.71 -5.43 -4.59
CA GLY A 116 4.72 -6.47 -5.60
C GLY A 116 5.34 -5.96 -6.91
N TRP A 117 4.83 -4.85 -7.42
CA TRP A 117 5.35 -4.27 -8.66
C TRP A 117 6.79 -3.79 -8.54
N THR A 118 7.17 -3.21 -7.40
CA THR A 118 8.56 -2.83 -7.13
C THR A 118 9.49 -4.04 -7.26
N PHE A 119 9.19 -5.16 -6.60
CA PHE A 119 10.03 -6.36 -6.69
C PHE A 119 9.96 -7.05 -8.04
N ASN A 120 8.84 -6.98 -8.76
CA ASN A 120 8.75 -7.44 -10.14
C ASN A 120 9.78 -6.72 -11.03
N LEU A 121 9.88 -5.40 -10.92
CA LEU A 121 10.80 -4.58 -11.72
C LEU A 121 12.24 -4.77 -11.28
N LEU A 122 12.50 -4.77 -9.97
CA LEU A 122 13.86 -4.99 -9.47
C LEU A 122 14.42 -6.35 -9.93
N ALA A 123 13.59 -7.40 -9.93
CA ALA A 123 13.97 -8.72 -10.44
C ALA A 123 14.21 -8.73 -11.96
N ARG A 124 13.49 -7.90 -12.73
CA ARG A 124 13.68 -7.76 -14.20
C ARG A 124 14.86 -6.85 -14.57
N HIS A 125 15.28 -5.97 -13.65
CA HIS A 125 16.35 -4.99 -13.88
C HIS A 125 17.47 -5.10 -12.83
N PRO A 126 18.31 -6.16 -12.88
CA PRO A 126 19.38 -6.37 -11.89
C PRO A 126 20.34 -5.19 -11.76
N ARG A 127 20.60 -4.45 -12.86
CA ARG A 127 21.40 -3.22 -12.83
C ARG A 127 20.82 -2.19 -11.85
N VAL A 128 19.51 -1.95 -11.93
CA VAL A 128 18.81 -0.99 -11.06
C VAL A 128 18.82 -1.47 -9.62
N PHE A 129 18.59 -2.78 -9.39
CA PHE A 129 18.68 -3.37 -8.06
C PHE A 129 20.05 -3.12 -7.43
N ASN A 130 21.14 -3.37 -8.16
CA ASN A 130 22.50 -3.19 -7.66
C ASN A 130 22.81 -1.73 -7.32
N ILE A 131 22.41 -0.78 -8.18
CA ILE A 131 22.59 0.66 -7.92
C ILE A 131 21.81 1.07 -6.67
N LEU A 132 20.54 0.68 -6.58
CA LEU A 132 19.69 1.00 -5.44
C LEU A 132 20.26 0.40 -4.14
N ARG A 133 20.68 -0.87 -4.19
CA ARG A 133 21.30 -1.54 -3.06
C ARG A 133 22.57 -0.82 -2.61
N GLN A 134 23.46 -0.47 -3.53
CA GLN A 134 24.69 0.27 -3.21
C GLN A 134 24.37 1.59 -2.49
N ASN A 135 23.38 2.34 -2.99
CA ASN A 135 22.96 3.58 -2.34
C ASN A 135 22.41 3.32 -0.92
N VAL A 136 21.59 2.28 -0.75
CA VAL A 136 21.05 1.91 0.57
C VAL A 136 22.15 1.46 1.53
N VAL A 137 23.11 0.66 1.10
CA VAL A 137 24.23 0.21 1.92
C VAL A 137 25.14 1.39 2.28
N ASN A 138 25.35 2.35 1.36
CA ASN A 138 26.10 3.56 1.65
C ASN A 138 25.39 4.47 2.68
N ASP A 139 24.06 4.58 2.59
CA ASP A 139 23.26 5.45 3.48
C ASP A 139 23.05 4.82 4.88
N PHE A 140 22.90 3.50 4.97
CA PHE A 140 22.46 2.80 6.19
C PHE A 140 23.41 1.70 6.70
N GLY A 141 24.50 1.43 6.00
CA GLY A 141 25.39 0.30 6.26
C GLY A 141 24.82 -1.06 5.86
N ASP A 142 25.64 -2.09 5.97
CA ASP A 142 25.20 -3.49 5.86
C ASP A 142 24.60 -3.99 7.19
N GLY A 143 23.92 -5.13 7.16
CA GLY A 143 23.41 -5.79 8.37
C GLY A 143 21.92 -5.61 8.67
N HIS A 144 21.53 -6.07 9.86
CA HIS A 144 20.13 -6.34 10.24
C HIS A 144 19.54 -5.32 11.23
N ASP A 145 20.30 -4.29 11.63
CA ASP A 145 19.80 -3.31 12.61
C ASP A 145 18.77 -2.36 11.97
N LEU A 146 17.50 -2.54 12.36
CA LEU A 146 16.37 -1.73 11.90
C LEU A 146 16.33 -0.35 12.59
N GLY A 147 17.06 -0.14 13.68
CA GLY A 147 17.06 1.13 14.44
C GLY A 147 17.61 2.32 13.64
N LEU A 148 18.42 2.05 12.61
CA LEU A 148 18.97 3.04 11.69
C LEU A 148 17.95 3.54 10.66
N ILE A 149 16.83 2.83 10.49
CA ILE A 149 15.81 3.15 9.51
C ILE A 149 14.75 4.00 10.21
N SER A 150 14.97 5.32 10.20
CA SER A 150 13.95 6.28 10.60
C SER A 150 13.17 6.80 9.39
N PHE A 151 11.94 7.27 9.61
CA PHE A 151 11.14 7.92 8.57
C PHE A 151 11.87 9.11 7.93
N GLU A 152 12.62 9.87 8.73
CA GLU A 152 13.45 10.99 8.27
C GLU A 152 14.59 10.49 7.39
N ALA A 153 15.32 9.46 7.84
CA ALA A 153 16.41 8.86 7.06
C ALA A 153 15.90 8.25 5.74
N LEU A 154 14.73 7.60 5.74
CA LEU A 154 14.09 7.09 4.52
C LEU A 154 13.77 8.20 3.52
N LYS A 155 13.24 9.35 3.99
CA LYS A 155 12.95 10.51 3.14
C LYS A 155 14.18 11.13 2.50
N HIS A 156 15.29 11.17 3.23
CA HIS A 156 16.56 11.71 2.73
C HIS A 156 17.36 10.70 1.91
N SER A 157 17.11 9.39 2.07
CA SER A 157 17.80 8.35 1.32
C SER A 157 17.48 8.36 -0.17
N THR A 158 18.36 7.74 -0.95
CA THR A 158 18.13 7.58 -2.40
C THR A 158 16.93 6.68 -2.69
N ALA A 159 16.59 5.75 -1.77
CA ALA A 159 15.40 4.90 -1.85
C ALA A 159 14.09 5.70 -1.71
N GLY A 160 14.04 6.70 -0.82
CA GLY A 160 12.90 7.62 -0.72
C GLY A 160 12.74 8.55 -1.93
N ARG A 161 13.80 8.70 -2.74
CA ARG A 161 13.81 9.46 -3.99
C ARG A 161 13.46 8.61 -5.21
N LEU A 162 13.44 7.28 -5.10
CA LEU A 162 12.87 6.41 -6.13
C LEU A 162 11.36 6.54 -6.15
N ARG A 163 10.88 7.61 -6.80
CA ARG A 163 9.51 7.74 -7.31
C ARG A 163 9.29 6.86 -8.54
N GLY A 164 9.99 5.73 -8.59
CA GLY A 164 10.07 4.84 -9.73
C GLY A 164 9.13 3.65 -9.57
N THR A 165 7.92 3.85 -9.09
CA THR A 165 6.89 2.87 -9.41
C THR A 165 6.36 3.23 -10.80
N PRO A 166 6.37 2.29 -11.77
CA PRO A 166 5.86 2.57 -13.09
C PRO A 166 4.42 3.06 -12.97
N PRO A 167 3.99 3.89 -13.93
CA PRO A 167 2.72 4.54 -13.82
C PRO A 167 1.46 3.67 -13.87
N SER A 168 1.62 2.36 -14.06
CA SER A 168 0.53 1.39 -14.08
C SER A 168 -0.11 1.12 -12.71
N LEU A 169 0.19 1.90 -11.67
CA LEU A 169 0.19 1.41 -10.27
C LEU A 169 -0.82 2.01 -9.29
N VAL A 170 -1.63 2.97 -9.73
CA VAL A 170 -2.77 3.42 -8.92
C VAL A 170 -3.92 3.73 -9.88
N GLU A 171 -4.56 2.69 -10.41
CA GLU A 171 -5.93 2.84 -10.92
C GLU A 171 -6.84 3.01 -9.71
N VAL A 172 -7.04 4.25 -9.27
CA VAL A 172 -8.14 4.59 -8.37
C VAL A 172 -9.12 5.40 -9.20
N ASP A 173 -10.24 4.76 -9.48
CA ASP A 173 -11.38 5.30 -10.19
C ASP A 173 -11.96 6.48 -9.38
N GLN A 174 -11.68 7.73 -9.79
CA GLN A 174 -12.30 8.90 -9.16
C GLN A 174 -12.83 9.92 -10.17
N MET A 175 -14.05 10.37 -9.88
CA MET A 175 -14.72 11.48 -10.55
C MET A 175 -14.16 12.79 -10.03
N GLY A 176 -13.43 13.51 -10.89
CA GLY A 176 -12.94 14.87 -10.63
C GLY A 176 -13.67 15.92 -11.47
N PRO A 177 -13.91 17.14 -10.97
CA PRO A 177 -14.50 18.21 -11.76
C PRO A 177 -13.39 19.01 -12.47
N ARG A 178 -13.42 19.11 -13.80
CA ARG A 178 -12.96 20.33 -14.54
C ARG A 178 -13.26 20.28 -16.06
N ARG A 179 -13.75 21.43 -16.54
CA ARG A 179 -13.64 22.12 -17.86
C ARG A 179 -13.61 21.33 -19.18
N PHE A 180 -14.17 20.14 -19.21
CA PHE A 180 -14.91 19.67 -20.39
C PHE A 180 -16.39 19.65 -20.00
N SER A 181 -17.33 19.66 -20.96
CA SER A 181 -18.73 19.33 -20.69
C SER A 181 -18.82 17.85 -20.29
N SER A 182 -18.28 17.51 -19.13
CA SER A 182 -18.38 16.19 -18.55
C SER A 182 -19.72 16.15 -17.82
N ARG A 183 -20.57 15.20 -18.22
CA ARG A 183 -21.84 14.98 -17.50
C ARG A 183 -21.50 14.65 -16.05
N LYS A 184 -22.31 15.13 -15.09
CA LYS A 184 -22.23 14.65 -13.70
C LYS A 184 -22.15 13.12 -13.71
N GLY A 185 -21.11 12.55 -13.11
CA GLY A 185 -20.85 11.11 -13.18
C GLY A 185 -19.78 10.67 -14.19
N SER A 186 -18.98 11.58 -14.75
CA SER A 186 -17.89 11.21 -15.68
C SER A 186 -16.64 10.74 -14.94
N LEU A 187 -16.00 9.72 -15.50
CA LEU A 187 -14.82 9.08 -14.93
C LEU A 187 -13.52 9.69 -15.45
N SER A 188 -12.54 9.90 -14.56
CA SER A 188 -11.23 10.43 -14.91
C SER A 188 -10.16 9.37 -14.68
N ILE A 189 -9.47 8.95 -15.74
CA ILE A 189 -8.38 7.97 -15.68
C ILE A 189 -7.06 8.73 -15.75
N THR A 190 -6.39 8.90 -14.60
CA THR A 190 -5.13 9.63 -14.49
C THR A 190 -3.91 8.79 -14.90
N ALA A 191 -3.99 7.45 -14.80
CA ALA A 191 -2.89 6.55 -15.13
C ALA A 191 -2.42 6.68 -16.58
N SER A 192 -3.33 6.87 -17.54
CA SER A 192 -2.98 7.03 -18.96
C SER A 192 -2.10 8.24 -19.23
N MET A 193 -2.21 9.31 -18.42
CA MET A 193 -1.35 10.49 -18.58
C MET A 193 0.12 10.18 -18.32
N HIS A 194 0.40 9.21 -17.47
CA HIS A 194 1.76 8.91 -17.09
C HIS A 194 2.48 8.01 -18.13
N HIS A 195 1.74 7.46 -19.09
CA HIS A 195 2.23 6.67 -20.23
C HIS A 195 2.29 7.46 -21.54
N ARG A 196 2.13 8.79 -21.47
CA ARG A 196 2.09 9.66 -22.65
C ARG A 196 3.48 10.01 -23.18
N PRO A 197 3.85 9.60 -24.41
CA PRO A 197 5.17 9.91 -24.98
C PRO A 197 5.38 11.41 -25.21
N ASP A 198 4.32 12.18 -25.44
CA ASP A 198 4.40 13.63 -25.63
C ASP A 198 4.76 14.40 -24.35
N ILE A 199 4.58 13.77 -23.19
CA ILE A 199 4.93 14.31 -21.87
C ILE A 199 6.27 13.77 -21.38
N TRP A 200 6.48 12.46 -21.57
CA TRP A 200 7.58 11.72 -20.94
C TRP A 200 8.71 11.33 -21.89
N GLY A 201 8.53 11.56 -23.20
CA GLY A 201 9.48 11.18 -24.24
C GLY A 201 9.22 9.79 -24.83
N PRO A 202 9.99 9.40 -25.86
CA PRO A 202 9.84 8.11 -26.52
C PRO A 202 10.22 6.92 -25.63
N ASP A 203 11.03 7.15 -24.59
CA ASP A 203 11.43 6.13 -23.60
C ASP A 203 10.40 5.97 -22.47
N VAL A 204 9.15 6.44 -22.62
CA VAL A 204 8.15 6.48 -21.54
C VAL A 204 7.87 5.09 -20.91
N GLU A 205 7.89 4.04 -21.73
CA GLU A 205 7.65 2.66 -21.30
C GLU A 205 8.88 1.97 -20.70
N GLU A 206 10.06 2.61 -20.75
CA GLU A 206 11.27 2.07 -20.15
C GLU A 206 11.30 2.32 -18.63
N PHE A 207 11.64 1.27 -17.88
CA PHE A 207 11.88 1.40 -16.45
C PHE A 207 13.21 2.12 -16.19
N LYS A 208 13.14 3.45 -16.04
CA LYS A 208 14.31 4.34 -15.89
C LYS A 208 14.19 5.23 -14.66
N PRO A 209 14.54 4.74 -13.46
CA PRO A 209 14.41 5.51 -12.23
C PRO A 209 15.22 6.82 -12.23
N GLU A 210 16.31 6.88 -13.01
CA GLU A 210 17.15 8.06 -13.17
C GLU A 210 16.38 9.26 -13.73
N ARG A 211 15.23 9.05 -14.41
CA ARG A 211 14.33 10.11 -14.89
C ARG A 211 13.85 11.05 -13.77
N TRP A 212 13.84 10.57 -12.53
CA TRP A 212 13.37 11.33 -11.38
C TRP A 212 14.45 12.18 -10.71
N ILE A 213 15.73 12.02 -11.11
CA ILE A 213 16.84 12.80 -10.55
C ILE A 213 16.73 14.24 -11.03
N GLY A 214 16.64 15.20 -10.09
CA GLY A 214 16.52 16.62 -10.39
C GLY A 214 15.14 17.06 -10.91
N ARG A 215 14.19 16.13 -11.11
CA ARG A 215 12.83 16.44 -11.59
C ARG A 215 11.86 16.63 -10.43
N LYS A 216 11.14 17.75 -10.43
CA LYS A 216 9.97 17.95 -9.57
C LYS A 216 8.71 17.59 -10.36
N PRO A 217 7.98 16.52 -10.01
CA PRO A 217 6.74 16.18 -10.70
C PRO A 217 5.68 17.27 -10.52
N GLY A 218 5.08 17.72 -11.63
CA GLY A 218 3.91 18.58 -11.65
C GLY A 218 2.61 17.79 -11.85
N TRP A 219 1.63 18.42 -12.50
CA TRP A 219 0.32 17.82 -12.81
C TRP A 219 0.39 16.69 -13.85
N GLU A 220 1.55 16.49 -14.48
CA GLU A 220 1.80 15.36 -15.36
C GLU A 220 1.94 14.02 -14.65
N PHE A 221 2.21 14.03 -13.32
CA PHE A 221 2.40 12.83 -12.52
C PHE A 221 1.58 12.89 -11.22
N LEU A 222 0.53 12.06 -11.16
CA LEU A 222 -0.49 12.09 -10.12
C LEU A 222 -0.71 10.71 -9.48
N PRO A 223 0.31 10.06 -8.91
CA PRO A 223 0.17 8.73 -8.29
C PRO A 223 -0.75 8.73 -7.06
N PHE A 224 -0.95 9.90 -6.43
CA PHE A 224 -1.81 10.09 -5.26
C PHE A 224 -2.97 11.07 -5.54
N ASN A 225 -3.29 11.32 -6.81
CA ASN A 225 -4.18 12.39 -7.26
C ASN A 225 -3.71 13.78 -6.79
N GLY A 226 -4.60 14.78 -6.84
CA GLY A 226 -4.30 16.16 -6.42
C GLY A 226 -5.55 16.94 -6.03
N GLY A 227 -5.34 18.12 -5.44
CA GLY A 227 -6.43 19.00 -4.98
C GLY A 227 -7.15 18.49 -3.72
N PRO A 228 -8.42 18.86 -3.49
CA PRO A 228 -9.17 18.54 -2.26
C PRO A 228 -9.42 17.05 -2.00
N ARG A 229 -9.15 16.19 -2.99
CA ARG A 229 -9.28 14.72 -2.92
C ARG A 229 -7.94 14.01 -3.08
N ILE A 230 -6.83 14.70 -2.84
CA ILE A 230 -5.51 14.07 -2.77
C ILE A 230 -5.51 12.95 -1.72
N CYS A 231 -4.76 11.88 -1.96
CA CYS A 231 -4.66 10.76 -1.04
C CYS A 231 -4.18 11.25 0.34
N LEU A 232 -5.09 11.21 1.31
CA LEU A 232 -4.81 11.58 2.70
C LEU A 232 -3.67 10.73 3.29
N GLY A 233 -3.60 9.47 2.86
CA GLY A 233 -2.64 8.49 3.36
C GLY A 233 -1.27 8.51 2.68
N GLN A 234 -0.98 9.35 1.67
CA GLN A 234 0.18 9.18 0.78
C GLN A 234 1.56 8.95 1.45
N GLN A 235 1.78 9.50 2.65
CA GLN A 235 3.05 9.31 3.36
C GLN A 235 3.17 7.93 3.99
N PHE A 236 2.05 7.33 4.39
CA PHE A 236 1.98 6.03 5.04
C PHE A 236 2.49 4.88 4.14
N PRO A 237 1.96 4.64 2.92
CA PRO A 237 2.42 3.54 2.07
C PRO A 237 3.86 3.73 1.60
N LEU A 238 4.31 4.98 1.38
CA LEU A 238 5.72 5.25 1.05
C LEU A 238 6.66 4.90 2.20
N THR A 239 6.22 5.14 3.43
CA THR A 239 6.97 4.77 4.64
C THR A 239 7.02 3.27 4.80
N GLU A 240 5.86 2.59 4.75
CA GLU A 240 5.77 1.14 4.83
C GLU A 240 6.62 0.47 3.76
N ALA A 241 6.54 0.94 2.51
CA ALA A 241 7.35 0.42 1.42
C ALA A 241 8.85 0.59 1.69
N GLY A 242 9.29 1.76 2.19
CA GLY A 242 10.67 1.98 2.60
C GLY A 242 11.13 1.03 3.71
N TYR A 243 10.29 0.82 4.73
CA TYR A 243 10.56 -0.12 5.84
C TYR A 243 10.61 -1.59 5.41
N VAL A 244 10.06 -1.95 4.25
CA VAL A 244 10.18 -3.29 3.68
C VAL A 244 11.38 -3.39 2.74
N ILE A 245 11.50 -2.44 1.82
CA ILE A 245 12.50 -2.47 0.75
C ILE A 245 13.92 -2.30 1.29
N VAL A 246 14.14 -1.34 2.20
CA VAL A 246 15.49 -1.03 2.71
C VAL A 246 16.12 -2.22 3.45
N PRO A 247 15.45 -2.86 4.43
CA PRO A 247 16.02 -4.04 5.07
C PRO A 247 16.30 -5.19 4.11
N LEU A 248 15.44 -5.40 3.11
CA LEU A 248 15.64 -6.44 2.10
C LEU A 248 16.88 -6.16 1.25
N LEU A 249 17.08 -4.92 0.81
CA LEU A 249 18.27 -4.53 0.05
C LEU A 249 19.55 -4.59 0.89
N ARG A 250 19.51 -4.25 2.18
CA ARG A 250 20.66 -4.40 3.08
C ARG A 250 21.03 -5.88 3.29
N THR A 251 20.02 -6.76 3.31
CA THR A 251 20.19 -8.18 3.64
C THR A 251 20.59 -9.03 2.45
N PHE A 252 20.03 -8.77 1.26
CA PHE A 252 20.16 -9.62 0.08
C PHE A 252 20.96 -8.93 -1.02
N ASP A 253 21.76 -9.71 -1.75
CA ASP A 253 22.68 -9.24 -2.78
C ASP A 253 22.11 -9.33 -4.19
N ALA A 254 21.07 -10.15 -4.38
CA ALA A 254 20.32 -10.22 -5.63
C ALA A 254 18.87 -10.62 -5.39
N VAL A 255 18.02 -10.30 -6.37
CA VAL A 255 16.65 -10.76 -6.47
C VAL A 255 16.42 -11.29 -7.89
N GLU A 256 15.82 -12.47 -8.01
CA GLU A 256 15.49 -13.09 -9.28
C GLU A 256 14.01 -13.44 -9.36
N MET A 257 13.48 -13.50 -10.58
CA MET A 257 12.13 -13.97 -10.82
C MET A 257 12.14 -15.50 -10.91
N MET A 258 11.30 -16.17 -10.11
CA MET A 258 11.23 -17.63 -10.13
C MET A 258 10.57 -18.17 -11.40
N GLU A 259 9.60 -17.43 -11.92
CA GLU A 259 8.90 -17.73 -13.17
C GLU A 259 9.13 -16.56 -14.13
N PRO A 260 10.17 -16.60 -14.98
CA PRO A 260 10.43 -15.54 -15.94
C PRO A 260 9.36 -15.56 -17.04
N ASP A 261 8.20 -14.95 -16.77
CA ASP A 261 7.22 -14.64 -17.81
C ASP A 261 7.76 -13.47 -18.66
N THR A 262 7.65 -13.58 -19.98
CA THR A 262 7.99 -12.51 -20.92
C THR A 262 7.27 -11.20 -20.60
N SER A 263 6.02 -11.26 -20.09
CA SER A 263 5.23 -10.06 -19.78
C SER A 263 4.64 -10.11 -18.37
N PRO A 264 4.70 -9.02 -17.60
CA PRO A 264 4.02 -8.95 -16.30
C PRO A 264 2.51 -9.11 -16.49
N ARG A 265 1.88 -9.98 -15.70
CA ARG A 265 0.43 -10.12 -15.68
C ARG A 265 -0.16 -9.23 -14.62
N HIS A 266 -1.29 -8.60 -14.92
CA HIS A 266 -2.03 -7.78 -13.98
C HIS A 266 -3.15 -8.60 -13.32
N GLN A 267 -3.25 -8.48 -12.00
CA GLN A 267 -4.42 -8.89 -11.24
C GLN A 267 -5.28 -7.65 -10.99
N TYR A 268 -6.45 -7.60 -11.62
CA TYR A 268 -7.41 -6.50 -11.51
C TYR A 268 -8.47 -6.78 -10.44
N SER A 269 -8.22 -6.29 -9.23
CA SER A 269 -9.21 -6.21 -8.15
C SER A 269 -9.76 -4.77 -8.07
N LEU A 270 -10.13 -4.29 -6.88
CA LEU A 270 -10.34 -2.86 -6.62
C LEU A 270 -9.07 -2.03 -6.87
N THR A 271 -7.91 -2.68 -6.77
CA THR A 271 -6.59 -2.16 -7.12
C THR A 271 -5.90 -3.11 -8.11
N THR A 272 -4.78 -2.67 -8.68
CA THR A 272 -3.93 -3.46 -9.58
C THR A 272 -2.68 -3.95 -8.88
N ALA A 273 -2.36 -5.23 -9.04
CA ALA A 273 -1.18 -5.90 -8.47
C ALA A 273 -0.58 -6.87 -9.51
N PRO A 274 0.69 -7.29 -9.40
CA PRO A 274 1.22 -8.29 -10.31
C PRO A 274 0.59 -9.66 -9.99
N ALA A 275 0.05 -10.33 -11.00
CA ALA A 275 -0.52 -11.66 -10.83
C ALA A 275 0.61 -12.70 -10.73
N ARG A 276 0.51 -13.57 -9.71
CA ARG A 276 1.43 -14.72 -9.49
C ARG A 276 2.91 -14.33 -9.42
N LEU A 277 3.22 -13.22 -8.77
CA LEU A 277 4.62 -12.83 -8.56
C LEU A 277 5.29 -13.76 -7.54
N SER A 278 6.35 -14.44 -7.97
CA SER A 278 7.28 -15.16 -7.09
C SER A 278 8.70 -14.71 -7.39
N VAL A 279 9.37 -14.20 -6.37
CA VAL A 279 10.76 -13.76 -6.44
C VAL A 279 11.60 -14.53 -5.44
N ARG A 280 12.85 -14.83 -5.80
CA ARG A 280 13.84 -15.41 -4.90
C ARG A 280 14.88 -14.37 -4.57
N PHE A 281 15.15 -14.21 -3.29
CA PHE A 281 16.24 -13.36 -2.80
C PHE A 281 17.47 -14.21 -2.52
N HIS A 282 18.63 -13.71 -2.92
CA HIS A 282 19.92 -14.37 -2.74
C HIS A 282 20.75 -13.61 -1.73
N LYS A 283 21.32 -14.33 -0.76
CA LYS A 283 22.27 -13.80 0.20
C LYS A 283 23.64 -14.38 -0.09
N ASN A 284 24.60 -13.54 -0.44
CA ASN A 284 25.99 -13.94 -0.58
C ASN A 284 26.60 -14.01 0.82
N LEU A 285 26.63 -15.23 1.39
CA LEU A 285 27.36 -15.51 2.61
C LEU A 285 28.86 -15.53 2.28
N GLY A 286 29.42 -14.38 1.92
CA GLY A 286 30.85 -14.27 1.62
C GLY A 286 31.67 -14.92 2.72
N SER A 287 32.56 -15.85 2.35
CA SER A 287 33.51 -16.73 3.06
C SER A 287 33.85 -16.47 4.55
N LYS A 288 32.88 -16.14 5.41
CA LYS A 288 33.09 -15.84 6.83
C LYS A 288 32.69 -16.98 7.78
N ASN A 289 32.31 -18.14 7.25
CA ASN A 289 32.00 -19.36 8.03
C ASN A 289 32.89 -20.56 7.68
N LEU A 290 34.11 -20.32 7.21
CA LEU A 290 35.16 -21.36 7.11
C LEU A 290 36.43 -20.88 7.82
N VAL A 291 36.34 -20.71 9.14
CA VAL A 291 37.50 -20.76 10.02
C VAL A 291 37.08 -21.52 11.27
N ASN A 292 37.54 -22.79 11.31
CA ASN A 292 37.71 -23.72 12.43
C ASN A 292 36.66 -23.80 13.54
#